data_AF-A0A7X8K342-F1
#
_entry.id   AF-A0A7X8K342-F1
#
_cell.length_a   1.000
_cell.length_b   1.000
_cell.length_c   1.000
_cell.angle_alpha   90.00
_cell.angle_beta   90.00
_cell.angle_gamma   90.00
#
_symmetry.space_group_name_H-M   'P 1'
#
loop_
_entity.id
_entity.type
_entity.pdbx_description
1 polymer ?
#
loop_
_entity_poly.entity_id
_entity_poly.type
_entity_poly.pdbx_seq_one_letter_code
_entity_poly.pdbx_strand_id
1 'polypeptide(L)'
;EEMLGELVRRLTRPEVYFWQLPKLCLAAHRHVITDFPLTLENLWLHYRIASKIPTDRLRKVILSVQVAPTERGLAWQLVEAQLARIIYDVTR
;
A
#
# COMPACT_ATOMS: atom_id res chain seq x y z
N GLU A 1 -13.68 2.83 6.25
CA GLU A 1 -12.63 1.86 6.67
C GLU A 1 -13.05 0.43 6.39
N GLU A 2 -14.32 0.09 6.63
CA GLU A 2 -14.93 -1.22 6.28
C GLU A 2 -14.65 -1.70 4.85
N MET A 3 -14.79 -0.82 3.84
CA MET A 3 -14.44 -1.15 2.46
C MET A 3 -12.95 -1.51 2.26
N LEU A 4 -12.05 -0.83 2.98
CA LEU A 4 -10.61 -1.09 2.86
C LEU A 4 -10.26 -2.44 3.49
N GLY A 5 -10.85 -2.75 4.66
CA GLY A 5 -10.72 -4.03 5.33
C GLY A 5 -11.21 -5.18 4.47
N GLU A 6 -12.39 -5.04 3.87
CA GLU A 6 -12.95 -6.04 2.97
C GLU A 6 -12.12 -6.22 1.70
N LEU A 7 -11.58 -5.13 1.13
CA LEU A 7 -10.72 -5.20 -0.05
C LEU A 7 -9.43 -5.97 0.26
N VAL A 8 -8.76 -5.64 1.37
CA VAL A 8 -7.55 -6.33 1.82
C VAL A 8 -7.86 -7.82 2.02
N ARG A 9 -8.95 -8.15 2.71
CA ARG A 9 -9.36 -9.53 3.01
C ARG A 9 -9.65 -10.36 1.76
N ARG A 10 -10.20 -9.75 0.70
CA ARG A 10 -10.42 -10.43 -0.59
C ARG A 10 -9.13 -10.64 -1.36
N LEU A 11 -8.27 -9.62 -1.37
CA LEU A 11 -7.00 -9.66 -2.11
C LEU A 11 -5.98 -10.60 -1.45
N THR A 12 -6.05 -10.80 -0.13
CA THR A 12 -5.17 -11.71 0.62
C THR A 12 -5.67 -13.14 0.73
N ARG A 13 -6.74 -13.52 0.03
CA ARG A 13 -7.13 -14.93 -0.07
C ARG A 13 -6.06 -15.70 -0.87
N PRO A 14 -5.62 -16.91 -0.45
CA PRO A 14 -4.57 -17.66 -1.13
C PRO A 14 -4.84 -17.81 -2.64
N GLU A 15 -6.09 -18.11 -3.00
CA GLU A 15 -6.49 -18.34 -4.40
C GLU A 15 -6.39 -17.05 -5.23
N VAL A 16 -6.67 -15.90 -4.62
CA VAL A 16 -6.55 -14.60 -5.30
C VAL A 16 -5.09 -14.18 -5.37
N TYR A 17 -4.36 -14.30 -4.27
CA TYR A 17 -2.99 -13.80 -4.12
C TYR A 17 -1.99 -14.55 -4.99
N PHE A 18 -2.10 -15.89 -5.08
CA PHE A 18 -1.14 -16.71 -5.82
C PHE A 18 -1.56 -17.01 -7.26
N TRP A 19 -2.84 -16.88 -7.63
CA TRP A 19 -3.30 -17.14 -9.00
C TRP A 19 -3.75 -15.91 -9.75
N GLN A 20 -4.50 -14.99 -9.13
CA GLN A 20 -5.04 -13.83 -9.83
C GLN A 20 -4.06 -12.65 -9.83
N LEU A 21 -3.42 -12.38 -8.69
CA LEU A 21 -2.46 -11.27 -8.56
C LEU A 21 -1.31 -11.39 -9.56
N PRO A 22 -0.64 -12.55 -9.74
CA PRO A 22 0.48 -12.64 -10.68
C PRO A 22 0.01 -12.46 -12.13
N LYS A 23 -1.17 -12.99 -12.49
CA LYS A 23 -1.77 -12.77 -13.80
C LYS A 23 -2.04 -11.28 -14.05
N LEU A 24 -2.57 -10.58 -13.06
CA LEU A 24 -2.83 -9.14 -13.14
C LEU A 24 -1.51 -8.37 -13.30
N CYS A 25 -0.49 -8.67 -12.50
CA CYS A 25 0.81 -8.01 -12.58
C CYS A 25 1.50 -8.26 -13.93
N LEU A 26 1.38 -9.47 -14.50
CA LEU A 26 1.89 -9.78 -15.84
C LEU A 26 1.10 -9.05 -16.93
N ALA A 27 -0.23 -9.00 -16.84
CA ALA A 27 -1.06 -8.28 -17.81
C ALA A 27 -0.82 -6.76 -17.75
N ALA A 28 -0.60 -6.23 -16.55
CA ALA A 28 -0.39 -4.82 -16.28
C ALA A 28 1.10 -4.43 -16.21
N HIS A 29 2.04 -5.30 -16.60
CA HIS A 29 3.49 -5.03 -16.46
C HIS A 29 3.94 -3.73 -17.16
N ARG A 30 3.21 -3.29 -18.19
CA ARG A 30 3.47 -2.02 -18.91
C ARG A 30 2.91 -0.79 -18.19
N HIS A 31 2.04 -0.99 -17.22
CA HIS A 31 1.31 0.06 -16.49
C HIS A 31 1.67 0.12 -15.01
N VAL A 32 2.25 -0.96 -14.48
CA VAL A 32 2.68 -1.07 -13.08
C VAL A 32 4.18 -1.30 -13.08
N ILE A 33 4.93 -0.26 -12.74
CA ILE A 33 6.35 -0.38 -12.44
C ILE A 33 6.44 -0.84 -10.99
N THR A 34 7.10 -1.96 -10.79
CA THR A 34 7.35 -2.53 -9.47
C THR A 34 8.82 -2.91 -9.33
N ASP A 35 9.38 -2.65 -8.16
CA ASP A 35 10.70 -3.07 -7.72
C ASP A 35 10.70 -4.51 -7.16
N PHE A 36 9.54 -5.14 -7.00
CA PHE A 36 9.41 -6.54 -6.61
C PHE A 36 9.33 -7.47 -7.85
N PRO A 37 10.28 -8.38 -8.07
CA PRO A 37 10.12 -9.41 -9.10
C PRO A 37 9.08 -10.45 -8.67
N LEU A 38 8.25 -10.90 -9.62
CA LEU A 38 7.18 -11.90 -9.40
C LEU A 38 7.74 -13.33 -9.29
N THR A 39 8.58 -13.58 -8.27
CA THR A 39 9.06 -14.92 -7.93
C THR A 39 8.17 -15.57 -6.86
N LEU A 40 8.26 -16.90 -6.72
CA LEU A 40 7.49 -17.62 -5.71
C LEU A 40 7.88 -17.17 -4.29
N GLU A 41 9.17 -16.94 -4.05
CA GLU A 41 9.71 -16.47 -2.78
C GLU A 41 9.14 -15.09 -2.40
N ASN A 42 9.10 -14.17 -3.36
CA ASN A 42 8.56 -12.83 -3.12
C ASN A 42 7.05 -12.88 -2.91
N LEU A 43 6.32 -13.63 -3.73
CA LEU A 43 4.89 -13.83 -3.55
C LEU A 43 4.58 -14.41 -2.17
N TRP A 44 5.35 -15.40 -1.72
CA TRP A 44 5.20 -16.00 -0.39
C TRP A 44 5.53 -15.02 0.74
N LEU A 45 6.62 -14.26 0.62
CA LEU A 45 7.00 -13.24 1.59
C LEU A 45 5.90 -12.18 1.75
N HIS A 46 5.46 -11.60 0.64
CA HIS A 46 4.44 -10.56 0.66
C HIS A 46 3.07 -11.09 1.09
N TYR A 47 2.71 -12.32 0.71
CA TYR A 47 1.53 -13.00 1.22
C TYR A 47 1.57 -13.13 2.74
N ARG A 48 2.68 -13.61 3.32
CA ARG A 48 2.85 -13.78 4.78
C ARG A 48 2.75 -12.46 5.54
N ILE A 49 3.20 -11.36 4.93
CA ILE A 49 3.06 -10.02 5.50
C ILE A 49 1.59 -9.58 5.41
N ALA A 50 0.99 -9.66 4.23
CA ALA A 50 -0.35 -9.18 3.97
C ALA A 50 -1.44 -9.97 4.71
N SER A 51 -1.26 -11.29 4.89
CA SER A 51 -2.18 -12.16 5.61
C SER A 51 -2.25 -11.88 7.11
N LYS A 52 -1.28 -11.13 7.66
CA LYS A 52 -1.22 -10.73 9.07
C LYS A 52 -1.82 -9.35 9.33
N ILE A 53 -2.31 -8.66 8.29
CA ILE A 53 -2.91 -7.33 8.45
C ILE A 53 -4.26 -7.48 9.19
N PRO A 54 -4.47 -6.81 10.33
CA PRO A 54 -5.75 -6.84 11.04
C PRO A 54 -6.80 -6.04 10.26
N THR A 55 -7.57 -6.76 9.43
CA THR A 55 -8.58 -6.14 8.54
C THR A 55 -9.79 -5.56 9.26
N ASP A 56 -10.00 -5.92 10.53
CA ASP A 56 -11.04 -5.41 11.43
C ASP A 56 -10.68 -4.05 12.07
N ARG A 57 -9.40 -3.65 12.03
CA ARG A 57 -8.86 -2.45 12.69
C ARG A 57 -8.00 -1.59 11.78
N LEU A 58 -8.31 -1.56 10.49
CA LEU A 58 -7.60 -0.70 9.55
C LEU A 58 -7.94 0.77 9.78
N ARG A 59 -7.00 1.50 10.37
CA ARG A 59 -7.08 2.94 10.54
C ARG A 59 -6.63 3.64 9.27
N LYS A 60 -7.52 4.40 8.62
CA LYS A 60 -7.14 5.26 7.50
C LYS A 60 -6.55 6.55 8.06
N VAL A 61 -5.33 6.87 7.66
CA VAL A 61 -4.73 8.17 7.96
C VAL A 61 -4.60 8.98 6.68
N ILE A 62 -5.13 10.20 6.68
CA ILE A 62 -5.02 11.14 5.56
C ILE A 62 -3.93 12.14 5.93
N LEU A 63 -2.83 12.13 5.18
CA LEU A 63 -1.75 13.08 5.35
C LEU A 63 -2.19 14.44 4.78
N SER A 64 -1.97 15.53 5.52
CA SER A 64 -2.20 16.86 4.93
C SER A 64 -1.01 17.23 4.06
N VAL A 65 -1.35 17.80 2.91
CA VAL A 65 -0.38 18.31 1.95
C VAL A 65 -0.54 19.81 1.85
N GLN A 66 0.58 20.50 1.65
CA GLN A 66 0.63 21.92 1.37
C GLN A 66 1.19 22.13 -0.03
N VAL A 67 0.75 23.19 -0.70
CA VAL A 67 1.36 23.60 -1.97
C VAL A 67 2.55 24.47 -1.65
N ALA A 68 3.73 24.08 -2.14
CA ALA A 68 4.96 24.85 -1.97
C ALA A 68 5.66 25.06 -3.33
N PRO A 69 6.31 26.21 -3.53
CA PRO A 69 7.13 26.45 -4.71
C PRO A 69 8.37 25.53 -4.73
N THR A 70 8.69 25.03 -5.93
CA THR A 70 9.87 24.23 -6.24
C THR A 70 10.50 24.75 -7.53
N GLU A 71 11.70 24.27 -7.87
CA GLU A 71 12.40 24.62 -9.12
C GLU A 71 11.59 24.32 -10.40
N ARG A 72 10.58 23.45 -10.32
CA ARG A 72 9.70 23.06 -11.43
C ARG A 72 8.30 23.66 -11.36
N GLY A 73 8.07 24.63 -10.47
CA GLY A 73 6.77 25.25 -10.22
C GLY A 73 6.16 24.84 -8.87
N LEU A 74 4.84 24.92 -8.74
CA LEU A 74 4.14 24.54 -7.50
C LEU A 74 4.03 23.02 -7.38
N ALA A 75 4.38 22.47 -6.23
CA ALA A 75 4.23 21.05 -5.94
C ALA A 75 3.51 20.83 -4.61
N TRP A 76 2.75 19.73 -4.54
CA TRP A 76 2.19 19.23 -3.29
C TRP A 76 3.31 18.61 -2.46
N GLN A 77 3.53 19.13 -1.26
CA GLN A 77 4.49 18.62 -0.31
C GLN A 77 3.78 18.15 0.95
N LEU A 78 4.28 17.06 1.54
CA LEU A 78 3.81 16.57 2.83
C LEU A 78 4.25 17.53 3.93
N VAL A 79 3.38 17.75 4.92
CA VAL A 79 3.74 18.49 6.12
C VAL A 79 4.51 17.55 7.06
N GLU A 80 5.84 17.62 7.03
CA GLU A 80 6.73 16.67 7.75
C GLU A 80 6.42 16.56 9.25
N ALA A 81 6.16 17.68 9.92
CA ALA A 81 5.80 17.69 11.35
C ALA A 81 4.54 16.87 11.64
N GLN A 82 3.58 16.87 10.71
CA GLN A 82 2.35 16.11 10.84
C GLN A 82 2.58 14.63 10.53
N LEU A 83 3.43 14.32 9.54
CA LEU A 83 3.85 12.94 9.25
C LEU A 83 4.55 12.31 10.46
N ALA A 84 5.49 13.02 11.10
CA ALA A 84 6.19 12.55 12.28
C ALA A 84 5.23 12.26 13.44
N ARG A 85 4.26 13.15 13.68
CA ARG A 85 3.20 12.95 14.68
C ARG A 85 2.32 11.73 14.38
N ILE A 86 1.92 11.55 13.12
CA ILE A 86 1.12 10.41 12.69
C ILE A 86 1.89 9.09 12.88
N ILE A 87 3.17 9.05 12.51
CA ILE A 87 4.01 7.86 12.73
C ILE A 87 4.07 7.54 14.23
N TYR A 88 4.28 8.55 15.08
CA TYR A 88 4.26 8.36 16.53
C TYR A 88 2.92 7.82 17.05
N ASP A 89 1.80 8.40 16.62
CA ASP A 89 0.44 8.01 17.04
C ASP A 89 0.03 6.61 16.55
N VAL A 90 0.69 6.08 15.52
CA VAL A 90 0.44 4.73 14.96
C VAL A 90 1.43 3.68 15.48
N THR A 91 2.61 4.10 15.97
CA THR A 91 3.65 3.20 16.48
C THR A 91 3.62 3.01 18.00
N ARG A 92 2.83 3.81 18.72
CA ARG A 92 2.48 3.60 20.13
C ARG A 92 1.16 2.85 20.28
#